data_AF-X1BRW6-F1
#
_entry.id   AF-X1BRW6-F1
#
_cell.length_a   1.000
_cell.length_b   1.000
_cell.length_c   1.000
_cell.angle_alpha   90.00
_cell.angle_beta   90.00
_cell.angle_gamma   90.00
#
_symmetry.space_group_name_H-M   'P 1'
#
loop_
_entity.id
_entity.type
_entity.pdbx_description
1 polymer ?
#
loop_
_entity_poly.entity_id
_entity_poly.type
_entity_poly.pdbx_seq_one_letter_code
_entity_poly.pdbx_strand_id
1 'polypeptide(L)'
;FIVTGDRGIGKSSYGLRVVYETHRYLNGTLDECSKEESRIAWNVALDSCKFHIRDVIGFLRESTMADVCKPVMLWDDIGIHASGSKYFLNMKMVDQLKAVLDTIRTAISGLVMTCPTTKGLLSMLNNYDDYKLVINYGNRGGMYREVKAYKWRTLPSLSLSLCF
;
A
#
# COMPACT_ATOMS: atom_id res chain seq x y z
N PHE A 1 -1.16 -1.65 -5.60
CA PHE A 1 -1.42 -3.06 -5.29
C PHE A 1 -2.06 -3.17 -3.93
N ILE A 2 -3.07 -4.04 -3.79
CA ILE A 2 -3.72 -4.30 -2.50
C ILE A 2 -3.11 -5.54 -1.84
N VAL A 3 -2.76 -5.42 -0.57
CA VAL A 3 -2.32 -6.48 0.34
C VAL A 3 -3.49 -6.92 1.20
N THR A 4 -3.83 -8.21 1.15
CA THR A 4 -4.97 -8.82 1.84
C THR A 4 -4.56 -9.96 2.75
N GLY A 5 -5.42 -10.33 3.69
CA GLY A 5 -5.17 -11.41 4.66
C GLY A 5 -5.77 -11.09 6.03
N ASP A 6 -5.76 -12.08 6.92
CA ASP A 6 -6.41 -11.99 8.23
C ASP A 6 -5.85 -10.85 9.12
N ARG A 7 -6.63 -10.45 10.12
CA ARG A 7 -6.15 -9.45 11.10
C ARG A 7 -4.94 -10.00 11.86
N GLY A 8 -3.94 -9.14 12.09
CA GLY A 8 -2.69 -9.55 12.75
C GLY A 8 -1.73 -10.39 11.90
N ILE A 9 -2.03 -10.62 10.61
CA ILE A 9 -1.17 -11.45 9.75
C ILE A 9 0.14 -10.76 9.31
N GLY A 10 0.26 -9.45 9.48
CA GLY A 10 1.46 -8.67 9.10
C GLY A 10 1.31 -7.82 7.82
N LYS A 11 0.09 -7.49 7.38
CA LYS A 11 -0.14 -6.64 6.19
C LYS A 11 0.52 -5.26 6.29
N SER A 12 0.31 -4.58 7.42
CA SER A 12 0.89 -3.26 7.67
C SER A 12 2.41 -3.31 7.71
N SER A 13 2.97 -4.34 8.38
CA SER A 13 4.41 -4.60 8.42
C SER A 13 4.99 -4.83 7.02
N TYR A 14 4.30 -5.63 6.20
CA TYR A 14 4.68 -5.86 4.80
C TYR A 14 4.67 -4.56 4.00
N GLY A 15 3.60 -3.77 4.11
CA GLY A 15 3.48 -2.49 3.42
C GLY A 15 4.59 -1.52 3.81
N LEU A 16 4.86 -1.37 5.11
CA LEU A 16 5.94 -0.52 5.62
C LEU A 16 7.31 -0.98 5.11
N ARG A 17 7.54 -2.30 5.06
CA ARG A 17 8.79 -2.85 4.54
C ARG A 17 8.97 -2.55 3.06
N VAL A 18 7.91 -2.62 2.26
CA VAL A 18 7.98 -2.24 0.83
C VAL A 18 8.39 -0.78 0.68
N VAL A 19 7.80 0.13 1.46
CA VAL A 19 8.15 1.55 1.39
C VAL A 19 9.62 1.77 1.78
N TYR A 20 10.05 1.14 2.88
CA TYR A 20 11.43 1.18 3.36
C TYR A 20 12.44 0.71 2.29
N GLU A 21 12.23 -0.48 1.70
CA GLU A 21 13.13 -1.01 0.68
C GLU A 21 13.11 -0.19 -0.61
N THR A 22 11.95 0.37 -0.98
CA THR A 22 11.84 1.27 -2.15
C THR A 22 12.72 2.50 -1.96
N HIS A 23 12.67 3.11 -0.77
CA HIS A 23 13.50 4.27 -0.47
C HIS A 23 15.00 3.93 -0.45
N ARG A 24 15.38 2.78 0.11
CA ARG A 24 16.78 2.32 0.09
C ARG A 24 17.29 2.05 -1.32
N TYR A 25 16.48 1.41 -2.15
CA TYR A 25 16.80 1.17 -3.56
C TYR A 25 17.07 2.49 -4.30
N LEU A 26 16.18 3.48 -4.14
CA LEU A 26 16.31 4.77 -4.84
C LEU A 26 17.52 5.59 -4.38
N ASN A 27 17.98 5.38 -3.14
CA ASN A 27 19.17 6.03 -2.60
C ASN A 27 20.46 5.21 -2.78
N GLY A 28 20.39 4.03 -3.43
CA GLY A 28 21.56 3.19 -3.66
C GLY A 28 22.13 2.52 -2.41
N THR A 29 21.35 2.37 -1.34
CA THR A 29 21.81 1.87 -0.02
C THR A 29 21.36 0.44 0.28
N LEU A 30 21.15 -0.40 -0.76
CA LEU A 30 20.65 -1.76 -0.57
C LEU A 30 21.70 -2.72 0.01
N ASP A 31 22.93 -2.66 -0.49
CA ASP A 31 23.99 -3.62 -0.15
C ASP A 31 24.66 -3.27 1.18
N GLU A 32 24.92 -1.98 1.41
CA GLU A 32 25.44 -1.45 2.68
C GLU A 32 24.60 -0.25 3.11
N CYS A 33 24.18 -0.25 4.37
CA CYS A 33 23.34 0.80 4.94
C CYS A 33 23.81 1.06 6.37
N SER A 34 24.27 2.28 6.62
CA SER A 34 24.57 2.72 7.97
C SER A 34 23.30 2.73 8.83
N LYS A 35 23.48 2.71 10.16
CA LYS A 35 22.35 2.80 11.09
C LYS A 35 21.52 4.07 10.87
N GLU A 36 22.17 5.16 10.46
CA GLU A 36 21.51 6.44 10.24
C GLU A 36 20.68 6.44 8.95
N GLU A 37 21.21 5.92 7.84
CA GLU A 37 20.45 5.78 6.58
C GLU A 37 19.22 4.87 6.77
N SER A 38 19.39 3.80 7.53
CA SER A 38 18.28 2.90 7.88
C SER A 38 17.21 3.63 8.69
N ARG A 39 17.62 4.46 9.67
CA ARG A 39 16.71 5.28 10.47
C ARG A 39 15.94 6.28 9.60
N ILE A 40 16.62 6.96 8.68
CA ILE A 40 16.01 7.89 7.72
C ILE A 40 14.98 7.16 6.84
N ALA A 41 15.34 6.00 6.29
CA ALA A 41 14.42 5.22 5.45
C ALA A 41 13.18 4.75 6.23
N TRP A 42 13.33 4.39 7.51
CA TRP A 42 12.18 4.06 8.36
C TRP A 42 11.29 5.26 8.65
N ASN A 43 11.87 6.43 8.93
CA ASN A 43 11.09 7.65 9.11
C ASN A 43 10.29 7.98 7.85
N VAL A 44 10.91 7.88 6.66
CA VAL A 44 10.21 8.05 5.39
C VAL A 44 9.08 7.03 5.22
N ALA A 45 9.30 5.78 5.61
CA ALA A 45 8.27 4.74 5.52
C ALA A 45 7.08 5.01 6.44
N LEU A 46 7.33 5.45 7.67
CA LEU A 46 6.30 5.84 8.62
C LEU A 46 5.55 7.09 8.15
N ASP A 47 6.28 8.11 7.66
CA ASP A 47 5.70 9.34 7.12
C ASP A 47 4.89 9.11 5.85
N SER A 48 5.20 8.06 5.08
CA SER A 48 4.45 7.69 3.88
C SER A 48 3.28 6.74 4.19
N CYS A 49 3.13 6.31 5.44
CA CYS A 49 1.98 5.54 5.90
C CYS A 49 0.84 6.48 6.30
N LYS A 50 -0.31 6.31 5.65
CA LYS A 50 -1.51 7.14 5.84
C LYS A 50 -2.66 6.27 6.27
N PHE A 51 -3.39 6.75 7.28
CA PHE A 51 -4.57 6.07 7.79
C PHE A 51 -5.84 6.74 7.28
N HIS A 52 -5.93 8.06 7.46
CA HIS A 52 -7.11 8.81 7.07
C HIS A 52 -6.99 9.35 5.65
N ILE A 53 -8.14 9.44 4.96
CA ILE A 53 -8.23 10.04 3.62
C ILE A 53 -7.72 11.48 3.60
N ARG A 54 -7.86 12.22 4.70
CA ARG A 54 -7.34 13.59 4.80
C ARG A 54 -5.81 13.62 4.71
N ASP A 55 -5.14 12.66 5.32
CA ASP A 55 -3.68 12.56 5.29
C ASP A 55 -3.19 12.16 3.89
N VAL A 56 -3.95 11.30 3.20
CA VAL A 56 -3.72 10.97 1.78
C VAL A 56 -3.83 12.22 0.92
N ILE A 57 -4.92 12.99 1.05
CA ILE A 57 -5.12 14.23 0.29
C ILE A 57 -4.00 15.24 0.57
N GLY A 58 -3.63 15.41 1.84
CA GLY A 58 -2.52 16.27 2.24
C GLY A 58 -1.21 15.86 1.59
N PHE A 59 -0.88 14.56 1.64
CA PHE A 59 0.33 14.01 1.04
C PHE A 59 0.40 14.23 -0.48
N LEU A 60 -0.71 14.05 -1.18
CA LEU A 60 -0.79 14.28 -2.63
C LEU A 60 -0.67 15.76 -2.98
N ARG A 61 -1.30 16.63 -2.18
CA ARG A 61 -1.22 18.07 -2.35
C ARG A 61 0.20 18.57 -2.17
N GLU A 62 0.91 18.11 -1.13
CA GLU A 62 2.32 18.44 -0.91
C GLU A 62 3.19 18.02 -2.10
N SER A 63 3.00 16.79 -2.59
CA SER A 63 3.76 16.25 -3.72
C SER A 63 3.52 17.08 -5.00
N THR A 64 2.26 17.44 -5.25
CA THR A 64 1.87 18.28 -6.39
C THR A 64 2.41 19.71 -6.27
N MET A 65 2.33 20.31 -5.08
CA MET A 65 2.81 21.68 -4.86
C MET A 65 4.33 21.79 -4.91
N ALA A 66 5.05 20.73 -4.51
CA ALA A 66 6.50 20.66 -4.59
C ALA A 66 7.00 20.30 -6.01
N ASP A 67 6.11 19.93 -6.93
CA ASP A 67 6.45 19.36 -8.24
C ASP A 67 7.37 18.13 -8.12
N VAL A 68 7.12 17.30 -7.10
CA VAL A 68 7.89 16.08 -6.81
C VAL A 68 6.95 14.89 -6.81
N CYS A 69 7.22 13.92 -7.67
CA CYS A 69 6.55 12.62 -7.63
C CYS A 69 7.14 11.76 -6.51
N LYS A 70 6.37 11.51 -5.44
CA LYS A 70 6.83 10.65 -4.35
C LYS A 70 6.80 9.18 -4.80
N PRO A 71 7.81 8.36 -4.43
CA PRO A 71 7.98 7.04 -5.03
C PRO A 71 6.89 6.06 -4.63
N VAL A 72 6.51 6.03 -3.35
CA VAL A 72 5.50 5.09 -2.85
C VAL A 72 4.79 5.63 -1.62
N MET A 73 3.49 5.39 -1.53
CA MET A 73 2.66 5.66 -0.35
C MET A 73 2.00 4.36 0.12
N LEU A 74 1.90 4.19 1.44
CA LEU A 74 1.10 3.14 2.06
C LEU A 74 -0.19 3.74 2.61
N TRP A 75 -1.33 3.17 2.24
CA TRP A 75 -2.62 3.47 2.83
C TRP A 75 -3.14 2.27 3.63
N ASP A 76 -3.14 2.38 4.95
CA ASP A 76 -3.50 1.31 5.90
C ASP A 76 -4.58 1.79 6.88
N ASP A 77 -5.70 1.12 7.14
CA ASP A 77 -6.37 0.00 6.48
C ASP A 77 -7.52 0.57 5.62
N ILE A 78 -7.46 0.39 4.29
CA ILE A 78 -8.48 0.95 3.38
C ILE A 78 -9.87 0.31 3.59
N GLY A 79 -9.95 -0.88 4.20
CA GLY A 79 -11.20 -1.54 4.54
C GLY A 79 -12.06 -0.76 5.54
N ILE A 80 -11.47 0.14 6.32
CA ILE A 80 -12.19 1.02 7.26
C ILE A 80 -12.57 2.34 6.58
N HIS A 81 -11.69 2.85 5.71
CA HIS A 81 -11.80 4.19 5.14
C HIS A 81 -12.49 4.24 3.78
N ALA A 82 -12.58 3.11 3.08
CA ALA A 82 -13.17 2.98 1.75
C ALA A 82 -14.15 1.80 1.64
N SER A 83 -14.81 1.42 2.74
CA SER A 83 -15.86 0.40 2.70
C SER A 83 -17.09 0.93 1.96
N GLY A 84 -17.67 0.13 1.06
CA GLY A 84 -18.88 0.51 0.32
C GLY A 84 -20.03 0.92 1.25
N SER A 85 -20.13 0.29 2.43
CA SER A 85 -21.14 0.59 3.44
C SER A 85 -21.04 2.00 4.03
N LYS A 86 -19.82 2.57 4.12
CA LYS A 86 -19.59 3.93 4.62
C LYS A 86 -19.99 5.01 3.60
N TYR A 87 -20.00 4.66 2.32
CA TYR A 87 -20.28 5.57 1.21
C TYR A 87 -21.65 5.33 0.56
N PHE A 88 -22.37 4.27 0.95
CA PHE A 88 -23.67 3.89 0.39
C PHE A 88 -24.71 5.03 0.44
N LEU A 89 -24.61 5.93 1.40
CA LEU A 89 -25.50 7.09 1.56
C LEU A 89 -24.93 8.41 1.01
N ASN A 90 -23.69 8.44 0.51
CA ASN A 90 -23.03 9.67 0.08
C ASN A 90 -22.17 9.47 -1.19
N MET A 91 -22.86 9.43 -2.33
CA MET A 91 -22.25 9.31 -3.66
C MET A 91 -21.25 10.43 -3.97
N LYS A 92 -21.47 11.67 -3.49
CA LYS A 92 -20.51 12.77 -3.67
C LYS A 92 -19.15 12.46 -3.05
N MET A 93 -19.12 11.74 -1.94
CA MET A 93 -17.88 11.34 -1.27
C MET A 93 -17.13 10.26 -2.06
N VAL A 94 -17.86 9.42 -2.82
CA VAL A 94 -17.27 8.45 -3.76
C VAL A 94 -16.62 9.18 -4.94
N ASP A 95 -17.30 10.17 -5.52
CA ASP A 95 -16.77 10.95 -6.64
C ASP A 95 -15.52 11.74 -6.25
N GLN A 96 -15.51 12.32 -5.04
CA GLN A 96 -14.33 12.99 -4.50
C GLN A 96 -13.16 12.01 -4.31
N LEU A 97 -13.43 10.83 -3.75
CA LEU A 97 -12.40 9.81 -3.60
C LEU A 97 -11.87 9.37 -4.98
N LYS A 98 -12.74 9.28 -5.98
CA LYS A 98 -12.35 8.91 -7.34
C LYS A 98 -11.43 9.96 -7.96
N ALA A 99 -11.78 11.23 -7.86
CA ALA A 99 -10.92 12.32 -8.31
C ALA A 99 -9.55 12.32 -7.61
N VAL A 100 -9.51 11.99 -6.31
CA VAL A 100 -8.26 11.84 -5.56
C VAL A 100 -7.43 10.67 -6.11
N LEU A 101 -8.03 9.50 -6.34
CA LEU A 101 -7.32 8.36 -6.93
C LEU A 101 -6.87 8.61 -8.37
N ASP A 102 -7.62 9.35 -9.17
CA ASP A 102 -7.18 9.71 -10.52
C ASP A 102 -5.94 10.63 -10.48
N THR A 103 -5.85 11.48 -9.45
CA THR A 103 -4.69 12.37 -9.19
C THR A 103 -3.49 11.61 -8.61
N ILE A 104 -3.70 10.45 -7.97
CA ILE A 104 -2.62 9.66 -7.38
C ILE A 104 -1.54 9.31 -8.40
N ARG A 105 -1.91 8.98 -9.66
CA ARG A 105 -0.92 8.58 -10.67
C ARG A 105 0.02 9.69 -11.12
N THR A 106 -0.34 10.96 -10.91
CA THR A 106 0.54 12.09 -11.25
C THR A 106 1.42 12.50 -10.08
N ALA A 107 0.95 12.28 -8.84
CA ALA A 107 1.66 12.70 -7.64
C ALA A 107 2.52 11.61 -6.99
N ILE A 108 2.20 10.32 -7.21
CA ILE A 108 2.95 9.19 -6.66
C ILE A 108 3.16 8.07 -7.69
N SER A 109 4.33 7.43 -7.63
CA SER A 109 4.67 6.31 -8.54
C SER A 109 4.08 4.97 -8.09
N GLY A 110 3.87 4.79 -6.79
CA GLY A 110 3.39 3.53 -6.21
C GLY A 110 2.38 3.75 -5.09
N LEU A 111 1.30 2.97 -5.11
CA LEU A 111 0.31 2.92 -4.05
C LEU A 111 0.21 1.50 -3.49
N VAL A 112 0.54 1.35 -2.20
CA VAL A 112 0.31 0.15 -1.42
C VAL A 112 -0.94 0.37 -0.59
N MET A 113 -1.89 -0.54 -0.67
CA MET A 113 -3.10 -0.50 0.15
C MET A 113 -3.22 -1.79 0.94
N THR A 114 -3.64 -1.73 2.19
CA THR A 114 -3.87 -2.92 3.01
C THR A 114 -5.35 -3.03 3.37
N CYS A 115 -5.89 -4.24 3.32
CA CYS A 115 -7.24 -4.51 3.86
C CYS A 115 -7.39 -5.96 4.28
N PRO A 116 -8.36 -6.32 5.14
CA PRO A 116 -8.61 -7.72 5.48
C PRO A 116 -9.18 -8.48 4.28
N THR A 117 -10.08 -7.83 3.52
CA THR A 117 -10.76 -8.42 2.36
C THR A 117 -11.18 -7.34 1.37
N THR A 118 -11.12 -7.66 0.07
CA THR A 118 -11.56 -6.77 -1.01
C THR A 118 -13.08 -6.78 -1.24
N LYS A 119 -13.82 -7.74 -0.65
CA LYS A 119 -15.26 -7.93 -0.89
C LYS A 119 -16.12 -6.72 -0.49
N GLY A 120 -15.64 -5.91 0.46
CA GLY A 120 -16.36 -4.72 0.94
C GLY A 120 -15.81 -3.39 0.42
N LEU A 121 -14.80 -3.40 -0.44
CA LEU A 121 -14.21 -2.18 -0.99
C LEU A 121 -15.03 -1.64 -2.16
N LEU A 122 -14.96 -0.32 -2.36
CA LEU A 122 -15.50 0.33 -3.55
C LEU A 122 -14.92 -0.31 -4.83
N SER A 123 -15.77 -0.54 -5.83
CA SER A 123 -15.40 -1.21 -7.08
C SER A 123 -14.22 -0.53 -7.78
N MET A 124 -14.12 0.79 -7.68
CA MET A 124 -13.01 1.56 -8.27
C MET A 124 -11.66 1.18 -7.66
N LEU A 125 -11.59 0.86 -6.35
CA LEU A 125 -10.36 0.43 -5.69
C LEU A 125 -10.01 -1.00 -6.07
N ASN A 126 -11.01 -1.87 -6.19
CA ASN A 126 -10.81 -3.23 -6.70
C ASN A 126 -10.26 -3.22 -8.13
N ASN A 127 -10.71 -2.29 -8.97
CA ASN A 127 -10.25 -2.18 -10.36
C ASN A 127 -8.98 -1.34 -10.53
N TYR A 128 -8.47 -0.72 -9.46
CA TYR A 128 -7.27 0.11 -9.47
C TYR A 128 -5.97 -0.72 -9.52
N ASP A 129 -6.06 -2.03 -9.24
CA ASP A 129 -4.91 -2.89 -8.99
C ASP A 129 -4.32 -3.57 -10.24
N ASP A 130 -3.03 -3.34 -10.45
CA ASP A 130 -2.20 -4.17 -11.34
C ASP A 130 -1.84 -5.53 -10.68
N TYR A 131 -1.78 -5.56 -9.34
CA TYR A 131 -1.41 -6.73 -8.53
C TYR A 131 -2.21 -6.78 -7.23
N LYS A 132 -2.59 -8.00 -6.81
CA LYS A 132 -3.20 -8.32 -5.52
C LYS A 132 -2.32 -9.31 -4.77
N LEU A 133 -1.97 -8.99 -3.53
CA LEU A 133 -1.17 -9.84 -2.64
C LEU A 133 -2.07 -10.41 -1.55
N VAL A 134 -1.91 -11.70 -1.24
CA VAL A 134 -2.61 -12.37 -0.13
C VAL A 134 -1.56 -12.95 0.81
N ILE A 135 -1.55 -12.49 2.05
CA ILE A 135 -0.71 -13.02 3.12
C ILE A 135 -1.51 -14.07 3.89
N ASN A 136 -0.95 -15.28 3.97
CA ASN A 136 -1.52 -16.41 4.70
C ASN A 136 -0.53 -16.90 5.77
N TYR A 137 -1.03 -17.67 6.73
CA TYR A 137 -0.16 -18.43 7.63
C TYR A 137 0.61 -19.49 6.84
N GLY A 138 1.90 -19.63 7.12
CA GLY A 138 2.73 -20.66 6.50
C GLY A 138 2.45 -22.04 7.10
N ASN A 139 2.44 -23.08 6.27
CA ASN A 139 2.20 -24.47 6.70
C ASN A 139 3.41 -25.16 7.38
N ARG A 140 4.55 -24.47 7.54
CA ARG A 140 5.82 -25.07 8.01
C ARG A 140 6.06 -25.04 9.53
N GLY A 141 5.08 -24.62 10.33
CA GLY A 141 5.22 -24.48 11.79
C GLY A 141 6.10 -23.28 12.19
N GLY A 142 5.72 -22.52 13.22
CA GLY A 142 6.37 -21.25 13.62
C GLY A 142 5.62 -19.99 13.17
N MET A 143 6.22 -18.79 13.33
CA MET A 143 5.60 -17.49 12.95
C MET A 143 5.71 -17.16 11.45
N TYR A 144 5.88 -18.15 10.57
CA TYR A 144 6.04 -17.91 9.14
C TYR A 144 4.75 -17.41 8.48
N ARG A 145 4.92 -16.57 7.46
CA ARG A 145 3.86 -16.07 6.59
C ARG A 145 4.20 -16.40 5.15
N GLU A 146 3.17 -16.69 4.36
CA GLU A 146 3.30 -16.95 2.93
C GLU A 146 2.58 -15.85 2.16
N VAL A 147 3.24 -15.28 1.15
CA VAL A 147 2.65 -14.24 0.29
C VAL A 147 2.36 -14.82 -1.08
N LYS A 148 1.10 -14.75 -1.51
CA LYS A 148 0.68 -15.15 -2.86
C LYS A 148 0.33 -13.91 -3.67
N ALA A 149 1.00 -13.75 -4.82
CA ALA A 149 0.73 -12.66 -5.74
C ALA A 149 -0.18 -13.11 -6.89
N TYR A 150 -1.28 -12.39 -7.05
CA TYR A 150 -2.23 -12.54 -8.14
C TYR A 150 -2.12 -11.30 -9.03
N LYS A 151 -1.76 -11.47 -10.29
CA LYS A 151 -1.60 -10.38 -11.25
C LYS A 151 -2.84 -10.28 -12.13
N TRP A 152 -3.38 -9.08 -12.35
CA TRP A 152 -4.61 -8.95 -13.13
C TRP A 152 -4.35 -8.81 -14.64
N ARG A 153 -3.19 -8.30 -15.11
CA ARG A 153 -3.05 -7.92 -16.53
C ARG A 153 -1.75 -8.15 -17.32
N THR A 154 -0.57 -8.49 -16.77
CA THR A 154 0.67 -8.47 -17.63
C THR A 154 1.79 -9.52 -17.44
N LEU A 155 1.75 -10.53 -16.56
CA LEU A 155 2.75 -11.64 -16.44
C LEU A 155 2.15 -12.83 -15.65
N PRO A 156 2.65 -14.07 -15.78
CA PRO A 156 2.13 -15.23 -15.05
C PRO A 156 2.24 -15.08 -13.52
N SER A 157 1.29 -15.66 -12.79
CA SER A 157 1.24 -15.64 -11.32
C SER A 157 2.49 -16.31 -10.71
N LEU A 158 3.23 -15.59 -9.88
CA LEU A 158 4.37 -16.12 -9.12
C LEU A 158 3.99 -16.26 -7.64
N SER A 159 4.22 -17.44 -7.06
CA SER A 159 4.21 -17.64 -5.61
C SER A 159 5.60 -17.36 -5.06
N LEU A 160 5.74 -16.37 -4.18
CA LEU A 160 7.00 -16.03 -3.50
C LEU A 160 6.81 -16.18 -2.00
N SER A 161 7.45 -17.18 -1.40
CA SER A 161 7.46 -17.36 0.06
C SER A 161 8.50 -16.41 0.66
N LEU A 162 8.05 -15.36 1.36
CA LEU A 162 8.92 -14.43 2.09
C LEU A 162 8.85 -14.75 3.58
N CYS A 163 10.00 -15.05 4.20
CA CYS A 163 10.13 -15.14 5.65
C CYS A 163 10.19 -13.73 6.24
N PHE A 164 9.31 -13.44 7.20
CA PHE A 164 9.35 -12.26 8.06
C PHE A 164 9.40 -12.70 9.52
#